data_AF-A0A968GVZ9-F1
#
_entry.id   AF-A0A968GVZ9-F1
#
_cell.length_a   1.000
_cell.length_b   1.000
_cell.length_c   1.000
_cell.angle_alpha   90.00
_cell.angle_beta   90.00
_cell.angle_gamma   90.00
#
_symmetry.space_group_name_H-M   'P 1'
#
loop_
_entity.id
_entity.type
_entity.pdbx_description
1 polymer ?
#
loop_
_entity_poly.entity_id
_entity_poly.type
_entity_poly.pdbx_seq_one_letter_code
_entity_poly.pdbx_strand_id
1 'polypeptide(L)'
;MSGRRLAALAVTVLVAGPLLLAYAALPRSPEDRAAEADALVAGIRASVATSDSSLLATRAVADFGVEEGVRLVLVRIVDQLTVEVRVESPIDVWFEPPVVACLVGPDAAPDAAGLEDRCWGEGSLGQVIAAGLVRDEDGHLGLVAGTPVTVSATFQRGDVRCDYPPGAWYLELRVDPIVDGQPAGPRYAQAPTFEVPFVPDQPLQLVMERRYCGLASKVYREQGEPVVASD
;
A
#
# COMPACT_ATOMS: atom_id res chain seq x y z
N MET A 1 25.08 -5.37 87.79
CA MET A 1 24.62 -5.44 86.38
C MET A 1 24.59 -4.01 85.85
N SER A 2 25.66 -3.57 85.17
CA SER A 2 25.80 -2.19 84.67
C SER A 2 25.39 -2.17 83.20
N GLY A 3 24.25 -1.55 82.91
CA GLY A 3 23.65 -1.50 81.59
C GLY A 3 23.56 -0.08 81.05
N ARG A 4 24.24 0.14 79.91
CA ARG A 4 23.83 0.97 78.76
C ARG A 4 23.54 2.44 79.07
N ARG A 5 24.47 3.39 78.85
CA ARG A 5 24.85 3.97 77.54
C ARG A 5 23.72 3.91 76.50
N LEU A 6 23.04 5.03 76.29
CA LEU A 6 22.39 5.36 75.02
C LEU A 6 22.56 6.86 74.79
N ALA A 7 23.54 7.18 73.94
CA ALA A 7 23.81 8.50 73.42
C ALA A 7 22.79 8.82 72.33
N ALA A 8 22.33 10.07 72.35
CA ALA A 8 21.51 10.71 71.34
C ALA A 8 22.26 10.80 70.00
N LEU A 9 21.62 10.37 68.92
CA LEU A 9 21.86 10.89 67.57
C LEU A 9 20.67 10.49 66.69
N ALA A 10 19.62 11.31 66.67
CA ALA A 10 18.57 11.23 65.67
C ALA A 10 18.91 12.25 64.58
N VAL A 11 19.31 11.71 63.43
CA VAL A 11 19.73 12.42 62.22
C VAL A 11 18.52 13.05 61.55
N THR A 12 18.54 14.37 61.43
CA THR A 12 17.64 15.19 60.63
C THR A 12 18.04 15.08 59.15
N VAL A 13 17.39 14.21 58.37
CA VAL A 13 17.38 14.29 56.90
C VAL A 13 16.00 13.88 56.41
N LEU A 14 15.11 14.87 56.22
CA LEU A 14 13.77 14.63 55.71
C LEU A 14 13.25 15.85 54.94
N VAL A 15 14.00 16.34 53.94
CA VAL A 15 13.49 17.28 52.91
C VAL A 15 14.35 17.16 51.63
N ALA A 16 14.17 16.12 50.81
CA ALA A 16 14.63 16.12 49.39
C ALA A 16 14.14 14.91 48.56
N GLY A 17 12.96 14.37 48.80
CA GLY A 17 12.46 13.24 47.98
C GLY A 17 10.97 13.06 48.18
N PRO A 18 10.14 13.80 47.41
CA PRO A 18 9.61 13.20 46.19
C PRO A 18 9.30 14.26 45.12
N LEU A 19 10.22 14.50 44.19
CA LEU A 19 9.96 15.35 43.00
C LEU A 19 10.40 14.68 41.69
N LEU A 20 10.73 13.39 41.70
CA LEU A 20 11.41 12.69 40.60
C LEU A 20 10.64 11.54 39.95
N LEU A 21 9.31 11.43 40.11
CA LEU A 21 8.53 10.34 39.50
C LEU A 21 7.26 10.79 38.75
N ALA A 22 7.28 11.97 38.17
CA ALA A 22 6.29 12.34 37.15
C ALA A 22 6.97 13.14 36.03
N TYR A 23 7.93 12.52 35.33
CA TYR A 23 8.11 12.82 33.91
C TYR A 23 6.88 12.25 33.19
N ALA A 24 5.73 12.91 33.35
CA ALA A 24 4.71 12.82 32.33
C ALA A 24 5.37 13.42 31.09
N ALA A 25 5.74 12.57 30.12
CA ALA A 25 6.24 13.03 28.85
C ALA A 25 5.25 14.09 28.36
N LEU A 26 5.73 15.33 28.18
CA LEU A 26 4.89 16.39 27.63
C LEU A 26 4.30 15.86 26.31
N PRO A 27 2.99 16.03 26.08
CA PRO A 27 2.39 15.60 24.84
C PRO A 27 3.17 16.19 23.66
N ARG A 28 3.58 15.34 22.71
CA ARG A 28 4.34 15.74 21.53
C ARG A 28 3.58 16.82 20.76
N SER A 29 4.30 17.74 20.11
CA SER A 29 3.67 18.69 19.21
C SER A 29 3.06 17.96 17.99
N PRO A 30 2.09 18.56 17.27
CA PRO A 30 1.54 17.97 16.06
C PRO A 30 2.62 17.67 15.00
N GLU A 31 3.64 18.53 14.89
CA GLU A 31 4.76 18.36 13.97
C GLU A 31 5.64 17.17 14.37
N ASP A 32 5.96 17.02 15.66
CA ASP A 32 6.73 15.88 16.16
C ASP A 32 5.99 14.55 15.95
N ARG A 33 4.67 14.53 16.15
CA ARG A 33 3.86 13.33 15.88
C ARG A 33 3.83 12.98 14.40
N ALA A 34 3.74 13.99 13.52
CA ALA A 34 3.77 13.77 12.09
C ALA A 34 5.13 13.22 11.63
N ALA A 35 6.24 13.76 12.15
CA ALA A 35 7.58 13.28 11.86
C ALA A 35 7.82 11.84 12.36
N GLU A 36 7.33 11.50 13.56
CA GLU A 36 7.37 10.13 14.06
C GLU A 36 6.56 9.17 13.17
N ALA A 37 5.34 9.57 12.80
CA ALA A 37 4.50 8.78 11.90
C ALA A 37 5.20 8.50 10.56
N ASP A 38 5.86 9.50 9.99
CA ASP A 38 6.65 9.33 8.77
C ASP A 38 7.82 8.35 8.98
N ALA A 39 8.50 8.42 10.13
CA ALA A 39 9.58 7.50 10.48
C ALA A 39 9.10 6.05 10.66
N LEU A 40 7.94 5.85 11.32
CA LEU A 40 7.32 4.53 11.48
C LEU A 40 6.97 3.92 10.11
N VAL A 41 6.34 4.71 9.25
CA VAL A 41 5.88 4.26 7.92
C VAL A 41 7.05 4.03 6.96
N ALA A 42 8.12 4.82 7.05
CA ALA A 42 9.34 4.60 6.29
C ALA A 42 10.03 3.25 6.63
N GLY A 43 9.77 2.70 7.82
CA GLY A 43 10.23 1.37 8.21
C GLY A 43 9.45 0.21 7.58
N ILE A 44 8.24 0.46 7.08
CA ILE A 44 7.39 -0.55 6.46
C ILE A 44 7.93 -0.88 5.07
N ARG A 45 8.22 -2.17 4.86
CA ARG A 45 8.66 -2.72 3.58
C ARG A 45 7.58 -3.60 3.03
N ALA A 46 7.21 -3.35 1.77
CA ALA A 46 6.35 -4.22 1.01
C ALA A 46 7.15 -4.83 -0.15
N SER A 47 6.89 -6.09 -0.48
CA SER A 47 7.31 -6.71 -1.73
C SER A 47 6.13 -7.41 -2.36
N VAL A 48 6.11 -7.44 -3.70
CA VAL A 48 5.05 -8.06 -4.49
C VAL A 48 5.69 -9.03 -5.46
N ALA A 49 5.14 -10.23 -5.52
CA ALA A 49 5.44 -11.21 -6.56
C ALA A 49 4.15 -11.54 -7.31
N THR A 50 4.27 -11.81 -8.61
CA THR A 50 3.18 -12.27 -9.47
C THR A 50 3.42 -13.75 -9.78
N SER A 51 2.36 -14.56 -9.72
CA SER A 51 2.47 -16.01 -9.97
C SER A 51 1.66 -16.47 -11.17
N ASP A 52 0.59 -15.77 -11.50
CA ASP A 52 -0.27 -16.08 -12.64
C ASP A 52 -0.98 -14.81 -13.13
N SER A 53 -1.27 -14.75 -14.43
CA SER A 53 -2.04 -13.66 -15.03
C SER A 53 -2.72 -14.09 -16.32
N SER A 54 -3.94 -13.60 -16.56
CA SER A 54 -4.60 -13.67 -17.86
C SER A 54 -4.65 -12.29 -18.51
N LEU A 55 -4.70 -12.29 -19.85
CA LEU A 55 -4.79 -11.06 -20.65
C LEU A 55 -6.06 -11.07 -21.50
N LEU A 56 -6.61 -9.89 -21.72
CA LEU A 56 -7.67 -9.61 -22.69
C LEU A 56 -7.21 -8.53 -23.67
N ALA A 57 -7.96 -8.34 -24.76
CA ALA A 57 -7.81 -7.19 -25.63
C ALA A 57 -8.93 -6.17 -25.36
N THR A 58 -8.59 -4.89 -25.34
CA THR A 58 -9.58 -3.80 -25.33
C THR A 58 -9.23 -2.74 -26.36
N ARG A 59 -10.20 -1.86 -26.65
CA ARG A 59 -9.98 -0.65 -27.45
C ARG A 59 -9.58 0.50 -26.56
N ALA A 60 -8.45 1.13 -26.88
CA ALA A 60 -7.94 2.28 -26.18
C ALA A 60 -7.66 3.45 -27.13
N VAL A 61 -7.69 4.67 -26.60
CA VAL A 61 -7.35 5.88 -27.36
C VAL A 61 -5.83 6.00 -27.44
N ALA A 62 -5.31 6.10 -28.65
CA ALA A 62 -3.92 6.44 -28.90
C ALA A 62 -3.83 7.77 -29.65
N ASP A 63 -3.03 8.68 -29.13
CA ASP A 63 -2.65 9.96 -29.74
C ASP A 63 -1.20 9.89 -30.22
N PHE A 64 -1.01 9.96 -31.53
CA PHE A 64 0.31 9.91 -32.16
C PHE A 64 0.84 11.30 -32.55
N GLY A 65 0.16 12.37 -32.12
CA GLY A 65 0.49 13.75 -32.46
C GLY A 65 -0.15 14.22 -33.76
N VAL A 66 0.27 15.40 -34.23
CA VAL A 66 -0.41 16.14 -35.31
C VAL A 66 -0.35 15.42 -36.67
N GLU A 67 0.71 14.67 -36.94
CA GLU A 67 0.92 14.02 -38.25
C GLU A 67 0.09 12.75 -38.41
N GLU A 68 0.05 11.90 -37.39
CA GLU A 68 -0.63 10.59 -37.41
C GLU A 68 -2.04 10.63 -36.81
N GLY A 69 -2.34 11.64 -35.99
CA GLY A 69 -3.64 11.89 -35.39
C GLY A 69 -4.00 10.96 -34.22
N VAL A 70 -5.26 11.08 -33.78
CA VAL A 70 -5.84 10.28 -32.70
C VAL A 70 -6.71 9.18 -33.29
N ARG A 71 -6.53 7.94 -32.83
CA ARG A 71 -7.35 6.79 -33.23
C ARG A 71 -7.55 5.79 -32.11
N LEU A 72 -8.54 4.93 -32.27
CA LEU A 72 -8.70 3.75 -31.42
C LEU A 72 -7.78 2.65 -31.93
N VAL A 73 -7.07 2.02 -31.00
CA VAL A 73 -6.20 0.86 -31.25
C VAL A 73 -6.58 -0.27 -30.31
N LEU A 74 -6.25 -1.50 -30.68
CA LEU A 74 -6.33 -2.63 -29.76
C LEU A 74 -5.09 -2.71 -28.88
N VAL A 75 -5.29 -2.91 -27.58
CA VAL A 75 -4.21 -3.11 -26.60
C VAL A 75 -4.51 -4.30 -25.72
N ARG A 76 -3.45 -4.88 -25.17
CA ARG A 76 -3.52 -5.93 -24.15
C ARG A 76 -3.79 -5.30 -22.80
N ILE A 77 -4.68 -5.89 -22.03
CA ILE A 77 -4.95 -5.52 -20.65
C ILE A 77 -4.93 -6.76 -19.76
N VAL A 78 -4.58 -6.55 -18.49
CA VAL A 78 -4.62 -7.59 -17.47
C VAL A 78 -6.07 -7.83 -17.06
N ASP A 79 -6.48 -9.09 -17.15
CA ASP A 79 -7.82 -9.54 -16.81
C ASP A 79 -7.84 -10.18 -15.42
N GLN A 80 -6.99 -11.17 -15.20
CA GLN A 80 -6.77 -11.77 -13.89
C GLN A 80 -5.31 -11.60 -13.51
N LEU A 81 -5.06 -11.38 -12.22
CA LEU A 81 -3.71 -11.32 -11.66
C LEU A 81 -3.68 -11.98 -10.28
N THR A 82 -2.80 -12.97 -10.12
CA THR A 82 -2.49 -13.55 -8.82
C THR A 82 -1.24 -12.87 -8.28
N VAL A 83 -1.40 -12.21 -7.13
CA VAL A 83 -0.30 -11.54 -6.43
C VAL A 83 -0.04 -12.21 -5.09
N GLU A 84 1.24 -12.28 -4.73
CA GLU A 84 1.68 -12.51 -3.36
C GLU A 84 2.30 -11.21 -2.85
N VAL A 85 1.74 -10.68 -1.77
CA VAL A 85 2.21 -9.46 -1.12
C VAL A 85 2.76 -9.82 0.24
N ARG A 86 4.00 -9.41 0.49
CA ARG A 86 4.64 -9.50 1.80
C ARG A 86 4.84 -8.10 2.35
N VAL A 87 4.35 -7.86 3.56
CA VAL A 87 4.53 -6.59 4.30
C VAL A 87 5.23 -6.89 5.61
N GLU A 88 6.30 -6.16 5.92
CA GLU A 88 7.06 -6.32 7.16
C GLU A 88 7.57 -4.98 7.69
N SER A 89 7.89 -4.95 8.97
CA SER A 89 8.51 -3.81 9.64
C SER A 89 9.58 -4.30 10.63
N PRO A 90 10.71 -3.59 10.78
CA PRO A 90 11.71 -3.90 11.80
C PRO A 90 11.29 -3.49 13.22
N ILE A 91 10.20 -2.72 13.33
CA ILE A 91 9.63 -2.21 14.59
C ILE A 91 8.12 -2.48 14.63
N ASP A 92 7.55 -2.47 15.82
CA ASP A 92 6.09 -2.55 15.97
C ASP A 92 5.46 -1.27 15.44
N VAL A 93 4.46 -1.41 14.56
CA VAL A 93 3.68 -0.29 14.05
C VAL A 93 2.20 -0.63 14.13
N TRP A 94 1.44 0.29 14.73
CA TRP A 94 -0.01 0.18 14.89
C TRP A 94 -0.71 1.21 14.02
N PHE A 95 -1.86 0.82 13.47
CA PHE A 95 -2.61 1.62 12.50
C PHE A 95 -4.09 1.69 12.87
N GLU A 96 -4.68 2.85 12.60
CA GLU A 96 -6.12 2.97 12.50
C GLU A 96 -6.60 2.34 11.18
N PRO A 97 -7.66 1.51 11.17
CA PRO A 97 -8.29 1.07 9.94
C PRO A 97 -8.91 2.24 9.16
N PRO A 98 -9.00 2.17 7.81
CA PRO A 98 -8.64 1.03 6.98
C PRO A 98 -7.19 1.09 6.47
N VAL A 99 -6.56 -0.08 6.32
CA VAL A 99 -5.40 -0.25 5.45
C VAL A 99 -5.88 -0.23 4.01
N VAL A 100 -5.30 0.64 3.18
CA VAL A 100 -5.62 0.74 1.76
C VAL A 100 -4.42 0.29 0.94
N ALA A 101 -4.63 -0.69 0.07
CA ALA A 101 -3.59 -1.18 -0.83
C ALA A 101 -4.13 -1.22 -2.26
N CYS A 102 -3.36 -0.66 -3.18
CA CYS A 102 -3.77 -0.33 -4.55
C CYS A 102 -2.71 -0.80 -5.54
N LEU A 103 -3.09 -1.67 -6.48
CA LEU A 103 -2.23 -2.08 -7.59
C LEU A 103 -2.39 -1.07 -8.71
N VAL A 104 -1.31 -0.47 -9.18
CA VAL A 104 -1.34 0.57 -10.21
C VAL A 104 -0.38 0.21 -11.33
N GLY A 105 -0.91 0.16 -12.56
CA GLY A 105 -0.14 -0.13 -13.76
C GLY A 105 0.61 1.08 -14.32
N PRO A 106 1.32 0.89 -15.45
CA PRO A 106 2.14 1.93 -16.05
C PRO A 106 1.26 3.05 -16.64
N ASP A 107 1.85 4.25 -16.70
CA ASP A 107 1.28 5.42 -17.39
C ASP A 107 -0.14 5.81 -16.92
N ALA A 108 -0.47 5.52 -15.65
CA ALA A 108 -1.79 5.74 -15.06
C ALA A 108 -2.25 7.21 -15.13
N ALA A 109 -3.29 7.45 -15.93
CA ALA A 109 -3.98 8.72 -16.05
C ALA A 109 -5.50 8.48 -16.00
N PRO A 110 -6.06 8.23 -14.80
CA PRO A 110 -7.47 7.86 -14.63
C PRO A 110 -8.42 8.97 -15.10
N ASP A 111 -8.05 10.23 -14.86
CA ASP A 111 -8.80 11.41 -15.30
C ASP A 111 -8.91 11.50 -16.83
N ALA A 112 -7.83 11.22 -17.55
CA ALA A 112 -7.83 11.14 -19.01
C ALA A 112 -8.70 9.99 -19.55
N ALA A 113 -8.91 8.94 -18.74
CA ALA A 113 -9.81 7.83 -19.03
C ALA A 113 -11.26 8.06 -18.56
N GLY A 114 -11.56 9.19 -17.90
CA GLY A 114 -12.87 9.46 -17.30
C GLY A 114 -13.18 8.58 -16.08
N LEU A 115 -12.14 8.11 -15.39
CA LEU A 115 -12.21 7.27 -14.19
C LEU A 115 -11.78 8.06 -12.95
N GLU A 116 -12.35 7.72 -11.81
CA GLU A 116 -12.04 8.36 -10.52
C GLU A 116 -11.01 7.57 -9.70
N ASP A 117 -10.90 6.27 -9.93
CA ASP A 117 -10.03 5.35 -9.17
C ASP A 117 -8.99 4.70 -10.07
N ARG A 118 -7.71 4.94 -9.76
CA ARG A 118 -6.56 4.34 -10.43
C ARG A 118 -6.26 2.92 -9.96
N CYS A 119 -6.85 2.45 -8.86
CA CYS A 119 -6.61 1.11 -8.39
C CYS A 119 -7.12 0.08 -9.40
N TRP A 120 -6.32 -0.94 -9.66
CA TRP A 120 -6.71 -2.05 -10.51
C TRP A 120 -7.41 -3.16 -9.70
N GLY A 121 -8.31 -3.87 -10.38
CA GLY A 121 -8.91 -5.12 -9.91
C GLY A 121 -10.14 -4.94 -9.03
N GLU A 122 -10.98 -5.97 -8.93
CA GLU A 122 -12.13 -6.04 -8.04
C GLU A 122 -11.72 -6.47 -6.63
N GLY A 123 -12.34 -5.90 -5.61
CA GLY A 123 -12.04 -6.20 -4.21
C GLY A 123 -10.99 -5.26 -3.61
N SER A 124 -10.58 -5.54 -2.37
CA SER A 124 -9.65 -4.69 -1.62
C SER A 124 -8.47 -5.52 -1.13
N LEU A 125 -7.32 -5.37 -1.80
CA LEU A 125 -6.04 -5.91 -1.32
C LEU A 125 -5.73 -5.39 0.10
N GLY A 126 -6.15 -4.16 0.42
CA GLY A 126 -6.02 -3.59 1.76
C GLY A 126 -6.76 -4.39 2.82
N GLN A 127 -7.97 -4.87 2.52
CA GLN A 127 -8.72 -5.75 3.44
C GLN A 127 -8.06 -7.13 3.59
N VAL A 128 -7.52 -7.69 2.50
CA VAL A 128 -6.78 -8.96 2.53
C VAL A 128 -5.54 -8.83 3.42
N ILE A 129 -4.75 -7.77 3.25
CA ILE A 129 -3.59 -7.47 4.10
C ILE A 129 -4.03 -7.27 5.54
N ALA A 130 -5.09 -6.47 5.78
CA ALA A 130 -5.59 -6.19 7.12
C ALA A 130 -6.06 -7.44 7.87
N ALA A 131 -6.56 -8.46 7.17
CA ALA A 131 -6.94 -9.73 7.78
C ALA A 131 -5.74 -10.53 8.33
N GLY A 132 -4.53 -10.28 7.82
CA GLY A 132 -3.29 -10.89 8.30
C GLY A 132 -2.59 -10.11 9.42
N LEU A 133 -3.05 -8.90 9.75
CA LEU A 133 -2.48 -8.07 10.82
C LEU A 133 -3.00 -8.48 12.20
N VAL A 134 -2.18 -8.25 13.23
CA VAL A 134 -2.59 -8.44 14.63
C VAL A 134 -3.58 -7.34 15.01
N ARG A 135 -4.46 -7.61 15.98
CA ARG A 135 -5.32 -6.58 16.58
C ARG A 135 -5.02 -6.43 18.07
N ASP A 136 -4.97 -5.20 18.54
CA ASP A 136 -4.95 -4.91 19.97
C ASP A 136 -6.38 -4.88 20.56
N GLU A 137 -6.48 -4.57 21.86
CA GLU A 137 -7.75 -4.50 22.57
C GLU A 137 -8.65 -3.34 22.09
N ASP A 138 -8.04 -2.28 21.56
CA ASP A 138 -8.72 -1.10 21.02
C ASP A 138 -9.15 -1.31 19.55
N GLY A 139 -8.73 -2.42 18.93
CA GLY A 139 -9.09 -2.81 17.57
C GLY A 139 -8.15 -2.27 16.48
N HIS A 140 -7.05 -1.62 16.87
CA HIS A 140 -6.02 -1.14 15.96
C HIS A 140 -5.30 -2.31 15.29
N LEU A 141 -4.82 -2.11 14.07
CA LEU A 141 -4.12 -3.11 13.29
C LEU A 141 -2.61 -3.01 13.50
N GLY A 142 -1.93 -4.11 13.82
CA GLY A 142 -0.51 -4.14 14.15
C GLY A 142 0.32 -4.94 13.15
N LEU A 143 1.40 -4.31 12.64
CA LEU A 143 2.57 -5.00 12.09
C LEU A 143 3.58 -5.19 13.21
N VAL A 144 3.77 -6.45 13.63
CA VAL A 144 4.73 -6.80 14.70
C VAL A 144 6.13 -6.93 14.14
N ALA A 145 7.11 -6.37 14.85
CA ALA A 145 8.52 -6.36 14.49
C ALA A 145 9.03 -7.76 14.11
N GLY A 146 9.62 -7.88 12.92
CA GLY A 146 10.19 -9.13 12.42
C GLY A 146 9.17 -10.23 12.09
N THR A 147 7.86 -9.96 12.19
CA THR A 147 6.80 -10.90 11.83
C THR A 147 6.12 -10.42 10.54
N PRO A 148 6.55 -10.94 9.38
CA PRO A 148 5.98 -10.54 8.10
C PRO A 148 4.53 -11.02 7.96
N VAL A 149 3.71 -10.19 7.33
CA VAL A 149 2.39 -10.58 6.81
C VAL A 149 2.55 -10.92 5.34
N THR A 150 2.31 -12.18 4.99
CA THR A 150 2.27 -12.64 3.60
C THR A 150 0.84 -13.00 3.24
N VAL A 151 0.31 -12.39 2.18
CA VAL A 151 -1.00 -12.68 1.62
C VAL A 151 -0.87 -13.06 0.16
N SER A 152 -1.64 -14.06 -0.27
CA SER A 152 -1.78 -14.41 -1.67
C SER A 152 -3.25 -14.27 -2.06
N ALA A 153 -3.50 -13.57 -3.15
CA ALA A 153 -4.85 -13.35 -3.66
C ALA A 153 -4.85 -13.24 -5.17
N THR A 154 -5.92 -13.76 -5.77
CA THR A 154 -6.24 -13.59 -7.19
C THR A 154 -7.29 -12.51 -7.31
N PHE A 155 -6.97 -11.50 -8.10
CA PHE A 155 -7.86 -10.39 -8.41
C PHE A 155 -8.30 -10.50 -9.86
N GLN A 156 -9.56 -10.15 -10.12
CA GLN A 156 -10.13 -10.02 -11.45
C GLN A 156 -10.23 -8.56 -11.82
N ARG A 157 -10.29 -8.26 -13.10
CA ARG A 157 -10.60 -6.94 -13.64
C ARG A 157 -11.96 -6.49 -13.09
N GLY A 158 -11.99 -5.37 -12.37
CA GLY A 158 -13.22 -4.83 -11.79
C GLY A 158 -14.03 -4.01 -12.78
N ASP A 159 -15.26 -3.63 -12.42
CA ASP A 159 -16.18 -2.97 -13.36
C ASP A 159 -16.02 -1.44 -13.50
N VAL A 160 -15.37 -0.82 -12.51
CA VAL A 160 -15.34 0.65 -12.33
C VAL A 160 -13.91 1.22 -12.35
N ARG A 161 -12.92 0.34 -12.38
CA ARG A 161 -11.51 0.63 -12.14
C ARG A 161 -10.69 0.67 -13.42
N CYS A 162 -9.50 1.26 -13.33
CA CYS A 162 -8.56 1.35 -14.45
C CYS A 162 -8.17 -0.02 -14.97
N ASP A 163 -8.19 -0.20 -16.30
CA ASP A 163 -7.58 -1.33 -16.99
C ASP A 163 -6.14 -0.95 -17.40
N TYR A 164 -5.18 -1.84 -17.15
CA TYR A 164 -3.76 -1.61 -17.41
C TYR A 164 -3.15 -2.71 -18.28
N PRO A 165 -2.12 -2.39 -19.08
CA PRO A 165 -1.34 -3.40 -19.79
C PRO A 165 -0.43 -4.19 -18.84
N PRO A 166 0.07 -5.37 -19.26
CA PRO A 166 1.21 -6.01 -18.59
C PRO A 166 2.47 -5.12 -18.68
N GLY A 167 3.41 -5.33 -17.75
CA GLY A 167 4.65 -4.55 -17.61
C GLY A 167 4.91 -4.13 -16.16
N ALA A 168 5.63 -3.03 -15.99
CA ALA A 168 6.02 -2.50 -14.67
C ALA A 168 4.84 -1.85 -13.93
N TRP A 169 4.46 -2.43 -12.81
CA TRP A 169 3.40 -1.98 -11.91
C TRP A 169 4.00 -1.59 -10.56
N TYR A 170 3.22 -0.88 -9.74
CA TYR A 170 3.59 -0.60 -8.36
C TYR A 170 2.43 -0.81 -7.40
N LEU A 171 2.77 -1.09 -6.14
CA LEU A 171 1.82 -1.18 -5.04
C LEU A 171 1.85 0.12 -4.23
N GLU A 172 0.72 0.80 -4.13
CA GLU A 172 0.55 1.85 -3.15
C GLU A 172 -0.07 1.27 -1.88
N LEU A 173 0.62 1.43 -0.75
CA LEU A 173 0.12 1.03 0.56
C LEU A 173 -0.04 2.28 1.42
N ARG A 174 -1.29 2.59 1.78
CA ARG A 174 -1.65 3.71 2.65
C ARG A 174 -2.17 3.19 3.99
N VAL A 175 -1.59 3.72 5.05
CA VAL A 175 -1.90 3.39 6.45
C VAL A 175 -2.04 4.67 7.27
N ASP A 176 -2.73 4.61 8.40
CA ASP A 176 -2.83 5.74 9.35
C ASP A 176 -2.17 5.32 10.68
N PRO A 177 -0.88 5.64 10.88
CA PRO A 177 -0.14 5.17 12.04
C PRO A 177 -0.58 5.86 13.33
N ILE A 178 -0.54 5.10 14.42
CA ILE A 178 -0.88 5.57 15.76
C ILE A 178 0.41 6.01 16.47
N VAL A 179 0.43 7.27 16.91
CA VAL A 179 1.53 7.87 17.66
C VAL A 179 0.97 8.42 18.97
N ASP A 180 1.57 8.01 20.09
CA ASP A 180 1.12 8.39 21.44
C ASP A 180 -0.37 8.09 21.69
N GLY A 181 -0.87 6.98 21.14
CA GLY A 181 -2.27 6.53 21.29
C GLY A 181 -3.28 7.33 20.47
N GLN A 182 -2.84 8.10 19.46
CA GLN A 182 -3.71 8.85 18.56
C GLN A 182 -3.31 8.65 17.09
N PRO A 183 -4.27 8.62 16.14
CA PRO A 183 -3.95 8.57 14.71
C PRO A 183 -3.22 9.85 14.29
N ALA A 184 -2.13 9.69 13.55
CA ALA A 184 -1.31 10.80 13.04
C ALA A 184 -1.72 11.24 11.61
N GLY A 185 -2.72 10.57 11.03
CA GLY A 185 -3.25 10.81 9.70
C GLY A 185 -2.59 9.91 8.65
N PRO A 186 -3.22 9.79 7.47
CA PRO A 186 -2.81 8.83 6.46
C PRO A 186 -1.41 9.13 5.89
N ARG A 187 -0.64 8.06 5.64
CA ARG A 187 0.70 8.08 5.03
C ARG A 187 0.87 6.91 4.08
N TYR A 188 1.74 7.08 3.09
CA TYR A 188 2.09 6.04 2.14
C TYR A 188 3.40 5.39 2.55
N ALA A 189 3.40 4.06 2.65
CA ALA A 189 4.64 3.29 2.74
C ALA A 189 5.39 3.35 1.41
N GLN A 190 6.64 2.89 1.39
CA GLN A 190 7.41 2.77 0.16
C GLN A 190 6.63 1.93 -0.85
N ALA A 191 6.48 2.43 -2.08
CA ALA A 191 5.76 1.75 -3.14
C ALA A 191 6.70 0.82 -3.92
N PRO A 192 6.65 -0.52 -3.72
CA PRO A 192 7.48 -1.44 -4.48
C PRO A 192 6.98 -1.53 -5.92
N THR A 193 7.91 -1.61 -6.86
CA THR A 193 7.65 -1.96 -8.26
C THR A 193 7.73 -3.47 -8.45
N PHE A 194 6.87 -4.02 -9.29
CA PHE A 194 6.86 -5.42 -9.68
C PHE A 194 6.45 -5.56 -11.15
N GLU A 195 6.80 -6.69 -11.77
CA GLU A 195 6.46 -6.96 -13.17
C GLU A 195 5.22 -7.84 -13.28
N VAL A 196 4.30 -7.43 -14.15
CA VAL A 196 3.19 -8.27 -14.61
C VAL A 196 3.60 -8.89 -15.96
N PRO A 197 3.63 -10.22 -16.08
CA PRO A 197 4.20 -10.87 -17.25
C PRO A 197 3.37 -10.61 -18.52
N PHE A 198 4.09 -10.46 -19.62
CA PHE A 198 3.51 -10.38 -20.96
C PHE A 198 3.45 -11.76 -21.59
N VAL A 199 2.30 -12.13 -22.15
CA VAL A 199 2.10 -13.42 -22.85
C VAL A 199 1.71 -13.13 -24.31
N PRO A 200 2.62 -13.30 -25.29
CA PRO A 200 2.41 -12.85 -26.67
C PRO A 200 1.49 -13.73 -27.53
N ASP A 201 1.43 -15.03 -27.26
CA ASP A 201 1.21 -16.02 -28.32
C ASP A 201 -0.21 -16.62 -28.40
N GLN A 202 -1.20 -15.98 -27.78
CA GLN A 202 -2.59 -16.45 -27.82
C GLN A 202 -3.55 -15.37 -28.32
N PRO A 203 -4.47 -15.71 -29.25
CA PRO A 203 -5.57 -14.81 -29.59
C PRO A 203 -6.33 -14.40 -28.33
N LEU A 204 -6.48 -13.10 -28.12
CA LEU A 204 -7.14 -12.56 -26.94
C LEU A 204 -8.63 -12.40 -27.18
N GLN A 205 -9.44 -12.66 -26.16
CA GLN A 205 -10.85 -12.27 -26.20
C GLN A 205 -10.95 -10.74 -26.17
N LEU A 206 -11.82 -10.20 -27.01
CA LEU A 206 -12.07 -8.77 -27.09
C LEU A 206 -13.13 -8.39 -26.06
N VAL A 207 -12.79 -7.46 -25.18
CA VAL A 207 -13.75 -6.77 -24.32
C VAL A 207 -13.96 -5.35 -24.83
N MET A 208 -15.23 -4.97 -24.99
CA MET A 208 -15.64 -3.72 -25.64
C MET A 208 -15.75 -2.51 -24.69
N GLU A 209 -15.29 -2.67 -23.45
CA GLU A 209 -15.38 -1.66 -22.41
C GLU A 209 -14.23 -0.65 -22.50
N ARG A 210 -14.56 0.64 -22.36
CA ARG A 210 -13.60 1.74 -22.47
C ARG A 210 -13.13 2.17 -21.09
N ARG A 211 -12.12 1.47 -20.55
CA ARG A 211 -11.56 1.77 -19.22
C ARG A 211 -10.04 1.72 -19.17
N TYR A 212 -9.40 1.72 -20.33
CA TYR A 212 -7.96 1.77 -20.41
C TYR A 212 -7.45 3.06 -19.76
N CYS A 213 -6.55 2.92 -18.80
CA CYS A 213 -6.09 4.02 -17.97
C CYS A 213 -4.99 4.82 -18.69
N GLY A 214 -5.38 5.89 -19.38
CA GLY A 214 -4.47 6.81 -20.08
C GLY A 214 -4.43 6.63 -21.60
N LEU A 215 -3.32 7.04 -22.22
CA LEU A 215 -3.14 6.96 -23.67
C LEU A 215 -2.37 5.70 -24.06
N ALA A 216 -2.91 4.94 -25.02
CA ALA A 216 -2.33 3.70 -25.50
C ALA A 216 -1.14 3.89 -26.46
N SER A 217 -0.74 5.13 -26.79
CA SER A 217 0.27 5.39 -27.85
C SER A 217 1.60 4.70 -27.58
N LYS A 218 2.09 4.73 -26.34
CA LYS A 218 3.36 4.09 -25.95
C LYS A 218 3.24 2.57 -26.01
N VAL A 219 2.20 2.01 -25.38
CA VAL A 219 1.91 0.57 -25.40
C VAL A 219 1.75 0.05 -26.81
N TYR A 220 1.05 0.78 -27.68
CA TYR A 220 0.89 0.42 -29.08
C TYR A 220 2.23 0.39 -29.83
N ARG A 221 3.10 1.39 -29.62
CA ARG A 221 4.43 1.43 -30.26
C ARG A 221 5.32 0.27 -29.81
N GLU A 222 5.19 -0.14 -28.55
CA GLU A 222 6.01 -1.19 -27.96
C GLU A 222 5.49 -2.60 -28.27
N GLN A 223 4.17 -2.79 -28.27
CA GLN A 223 3.55 -4.13 -28.29
C GLN A 223 2.74 -4.43 -29.56
N GLY A 224 2.45 -3.41 -30.38
CA GLY A 224 1.51 -3.50 -31.49
C GLY A 224 0.09 -3.86 -31.06
N GLU A 225 -0.81 -4.07 -32.03
CA GLU A 225 -2.14 -4.59 -31.74
C GLU A 225 -2.07 -6.10 -31.42
N PRO A 226 -2.79 -6.58 -30.39
CA PRO A 226 -2.94 -8.00 -30.17
C PRO A 226 -3.80 -8.64 -31.27
N VAL A 227 -3.51 -9.91 -31.57
CA VAL A 227 -4.44 -10.75 -32.32
C VAL A 227 -5.64 -11.04 -31.43
N VAL A 228 -6.85 -10.80 -31.94
CA VAL A 228 -8.10 -11.11 -31.25
C VAL A 228 -8.67 -12.43 -31.76
N ALA A 229 -9.23 -13.23 -30.86
CA ALA A 229 -10.00 -14.41 -31.23
C ALA A 229 -11.18 -13.99 -32.12
N SER A 230 -11.42 -14.73 -33.20
CA SER A 230 -12.66 -14.58 -33.98
C SER A 230 -13.78 -15.25 -33.20
N ASP A 231 -14.92 -14.56 -33.09
CA ASP A 231 -16.17 -15.13 -32.57
C ASP A 231 -16.63 -16.35 -33.39
#